data_AF-A0A2V8T679-F1
#
_entry.id   AF-A0A2V8T679-F1
#
_cell.length_a   1.000
_cell.length_b   1.000
_cell.length_c   1.000
_cell.angle_alpha   90.00
_cell.angle_beta   90.00
_cell.angle_gamma   90.00
#
_symmetry.space_group_name_H-M   'P 1'
#
loop_
_entity.id
_entity.type
_entity.pdbx_description
1 polymer ?
#
loop_
_entity_poly.entity_id
_entity_poly.type
_entity_poly.pdbx_seq_one_letter_code
_entity_poly.pdbx_strand_id
1 'polypeptide(L)'
;MFARNKSLMFKKKQLAALLMLFTIGAGAASHANSAASAASIERESLSAEINQFLREQIAAHIRAIPTLDPAPGRVLGAGATGEYTWGTFMRALGAYAEMSREPSLGGRNLGELAAQIGLLEYRLGSTRFSQLYAAQTLRHFGSNLKTNAAWQGLSEQQRVAWREMLDPRKFYDPKTRNVIKLPENYLGVAARLAAIDFKLGLL
;
A
#
# COMPACT_ATOMS: atom_id res chain seq x y z
N MET A 1 59.72 37.28 1.94
CA MET A 1 60.23 37.97 0.73
C MET A 1 61.63 37.43 0.44
N PHE A 2 61.92 37.13 -0.81
CA PHE A 2 62.98 36.26 -1.34
C PHE A 2 64.43 36.62 -0.96
N ALA A 3 65.27 35.58 -0.78
CA ALA A 3 66.61 35.54 -1.39
C ALA A 3 67.10 34.07 -1.58
N ARG A 4 67.40 33.75 -2.84
CA ARG A 4 68.01 32.51 -3.37
C ARG A 4 69.53 32.65 -3.38
N ASN A 5 70.26 31.55 -3.20
CA ASN A 5 71.52 31.26 -3.94
C ASN A 5 71.79 29.75 -3.86
N LYS A 6 71.50 28.95 -4.90
CA LYS A 6 72.34 28.62 -6.08
C LYS A 6 73.69 28.00 -5.72
N SER A 7 73.84 26.69 -5.96
CA SER A 7 74.79 26.10 -6.93
C SER A 7 75.05 24.63 -6.59
N LEU A 8 74.79 23.70 -7.51
CA LEU A 8 75.85 22.91 -8.15
C LEU A 8 75.27 21.92 -9.17
N MET A 9 75.67 22.13 -10.43
CA MET A 9 76.08 21.10 -11.40
C MET A 9 75.01 20.24 -12.06
N PHE A 10 74.38 20.87 -13.05
CA PHE A 10 73.94 20.26 -14.30
C PHE A 10 75.15 19.77 -15.13
N LYS A 11 74.95 18.69 -15.90
CA LYS A 11 75.71 18.21 -17.09
C LYS A 11 76.91 17.29 -16.85
N LYS A 12 76.65 15.97 -16.76
CA LYS A 12 77.47 14.97 -17.45
C LYS A 12 76.59 13.92 -18.15
N LYS A 13 76.53 14.07 -19.48
CA LYS A 13 76.61 13.00 -20.49
C LYS A 13 75.40 12.08 -20.68
N GLN A 14 74.61 12.46 -21.68
CA GLN A 14 74.00 11.54 -22.64
C GLN A 14 75.05 10.55 -23.17
N LEU A 15 74.91 9.26 -22.90
CA LEU A 15 75.33 8.17 -23.80
C LEU A 15 74.82 6.82 -23.26
N ALA A 16 73.56 6.50 -23.51
CA ALA A 16 73.05 5.12 -23.48
C ALA A 16 71.73 5.09 -24.26
N ALA A 17 71.82 5.42 -25.54
CA ALA A 17 70.78 5.11 -26.50
C ALA A 17 71.05 3.70 -27.07
N LEU A 18 69.97 2.94 -27.24
CA LEU A 18 69.81 1.80 -28.14
C LEU A 18 70.52 0.47 -27.80
N LEU A 19 69.76 -0.45 -27.20
CA LEU A 19 69.47 -1.78 -27.79
C LEU A 19 67.95 -1.98 -27.57
N MET A 20 67.10 -1.96 -28.62
CA MET A 20 66.59 -3.17 -29.30
C MET A 20 66.13 -4.24 -28.29
N LEU A 21 64.92 -4.82 -28.30
CA LEU A 21 63.88 -5.00 -29.31
C LEU A 21 62.67 -5.62 -28.58
N PHE A 22 61.45 -5.31 -29.02
CA PHE A 22 60.23 -6.14 -28.92
C PHE A 22 59.95 -6.97 -27.65
N THR A 23 58.96 -6.53 -26.87
CA THR A 23 57.83 -7.42 -26.48
C THR A 23 56.55 -6.60 -26.45
N ILE A 24 55.74 -6.77 -27.51
CA ILE A 24 54.31 -6.45 -27.50
C ILE A 24 53.66 -7.54 -26.63
N GLY A 25 53.54 -7.26 -25.34
CA GLY A 25 52.73 -8.06 -24.42
C GLY A 25 51.38 -7.38 -24.28
N ALA A 26 50.36 -7.94 -24.93
CA ALA A 26 48.97 -7.57 -24.78
C ALA A 26 48.53 -7.71 -23.31
N GLY A 27 48.76 -6.68 -22.51
CA GLY A 27 48.06 -6.46 -21.26
C GLY A 27 46.67 -5.94 -21.58
N ALA A 28 45.80 -6.80 -22.10
CA ALA A 28 44.37 -6.58 -21.97
C ALA A 28 44.12 -6.39 -20.48
N ALA A 29 43.89 -5.14 -20.07
CA ALA A 29 43.37 -4.84 -18.77
C ALA A 29 42.05 -5.60 -18.69
N SER A 30 42.11 -6.78 -18.05
CA SER A 30 40.96 -7.49 -17.54
C SER A 30 40.25 -6.48 -16.66
N HIS A 31 39.29 -5.77 -17.27
CA HIS A 31 38.18 -5.23 -16.52
C HIS A 31 37.54 -6.49 -15.96
N ALA A 32 37.97 -6.84 -14.74
CA ALA A 32 37.17 -7.66 -13.89
C ALA A 32 35.87 -6.88 -13.77
N ASN A 33 34.92 -7.20 -14.66
CA ASN A 33 33.52 -7.18 -14.31
C ASN A 33 33.47 -8.03 -13.05
N SER A 34 33.67 -7.40 -11.89
CA SER A 34 32.88 -7.72 -10.73
C SER A 34 31.45 -7.56 -11.22
N ALA A 35 30.95 -8.61 -11.86
CA ALA A 35 29.54 -8.91 -11.86
C ALA A 35 29.23 -8.90 -10.37
N ALA A 36 28.75 -7.76 -9.88
CA ALA A 36 28.03 -7.71 -8.63
C ALA A 36 27.03 -8.84 -8.80
N SER A 37 27.28 -9.95 -8.10
CA SER A 37 26.31 -11.03 -7.97
C SER A 37 25.00 -10.29 -7.72
N ALA A 38 24.07 -10.38 -8.67
CA ALA A 38 22.76 -9.77 -8.48
C ALA A 38 22.27 -10.35 -7.16
N ALA A 39 22.22 -9.51 -6.12
CA ALA A 39 21.98 -9.98 -4.77
C ALA A 39 20.67 -10.75 -4.83
N SER A 40 20.73 -12.06 -4.60
CA SER A 40 19.55 -12.89 -4.65
C SER A 40 18.68 -12.47 -3.48
N ILE A 41 17.57 -11.80 -3.77
CA ILE A 41 16.60 -11.45 -2.73
C ILE A 41 15.92 -12.74 -2.31
N GLU A 42 16.16 -13.17 -1.08
CA GLU A 42 15.42 -14.28 -0.50
C GLU A 42 13.96 -13.84 -0.30
N ARG A 43 13.04 -14.63 -0.84
CA ARG A 43 11.60 -14.33 -0.83
C ARG A 43 11.09 -14.14 0.60
N GLU A 44 11.62 -14.94 1.51
CA GLU A 44 11.25 -14.98 2.92
C GLU A 44 11.70 -13.70 3.64
N SER A 45 12.91 -13.18 3.36
CA SER A 45 13.38 -11.89 3.88
C SER A 45 12.52 -10.74 3.37
N LEU A 46 12.28 -10.69 2.06
CA LEU A 46 11.45 -9.65 1.46
C LEU A 46 10.02 -9.66 2.02
N SER A 47 9.44 -10.85 2.21
CA SER A 47 8.11 -11.01 2.82
C SER A 47 8.09 -10.47 4.25
N ALA A 48 9.11 -10.80 5.05
CA ALA A 48 9.23 -10.30 6.42
C ALA A 48 9.36 -8.78 6.48
N GLU A 49 10.21 -8.19 5.63
CA GLU A 49 10.39 -6.74 5.54
C GLU A 49 9.10 -6.01 5.13
N ILE A 50 8.39 -6.53 4.11
CA ILE A 50 7.11 -5.97 3.68
C ILE A 50 6.07 -6.04 4.81
N ASN A 51 5.96 -7.18 5.49
CA ASN A 51 5.00 -7.35 6.58
C ASN A 51 5.31 -6.42 7.76
N GLN A 52 6.59 -6.29 8.12
CA GLN A 52 7.01 -5.38 9.18
C GLN A 52 6.71 -3.92 8.82
N PHE A 53 7.07 -3.51 7.60
CA PHE A 53 6.76 -2.17 7.10
C PHE A 53 5.25 -1.88 7.13
N LEU A 54 4.43 -2.79 6.60
CA LEU A 54 2.97 -2.64 6.59
C LEU A 54 2.41 -2.53 8.01
N ARG A 55 2.86 -3.39 8.93
CA ARG A 55 2.45 -3.36 10.33
C ARG A 55 2.77 -2.02 10.99
N GLU A 56 3.98 -1.50 10.79
CA GLU A 56 4.38 -0.20 11.34
C GLU A 56 3.58 0.96 10.76
N GLN A 57 3.41 1.00 9.43
CA GLN A 57 2.69 2.07 8.75
C GLN A 57 1.22 2.10 9.13
N ILE A 58 0.54 0.94 9.12
CA ILE A 58 -0.88 0.86 9.48
C ILE A 58 -1.05 1.21 10.97
N ALA A 59 -0.17 0.73 11.85
CA ALA A 59 -0.21 1.10 13.27
C ALA A 59 -0.05 2.61 13.48
N ALA A 60 0.86 3.26 12.75
CA ALA A 60 1.04 4.70 12.81
C ALA A 60 -0.22 5.46 12.38
N HIS A 61 -0.86 5.05 11.28
CA HIS A 61 -2.11 5.65 10.81
C HIS A 61 -3.25 5.46 11.82
N ILE A 62 -3.40 4.26 12.38
CA ILE A 62 -4.41 3.97 13.42
C ILE A 62 -4.21 4.87 14.64
N ARG A 63 -2.97 4.99 15.14
CA ARG A 63 -2.68 5.84 16.32
C ARG A 63 -2.91 7.32 16.05
N ALA A 64 -2.77 7.75 14.80
CA ALA A 64 -3.00 9.12 14.37
C ALA A 64 -4.49 9.48 14.18
N ILE A 65 -5.42 8.53 14.39
CA ILE A 65 -6.87 8.76 14.34
C ILE A 65 -7.40 8.87 15.77
N PRO A 66 -7.58 10.11 16.30
CA PRO A 66 -8.07 10.31 17.66
C PRO A 66 -9.55 9.98 17.81
N THR A 67 -10.36 10.31 16.80
CA THR A 67 -11.81 10.08 16.75
C THR A 67 -12.25 9.88 15.29
N LEU A 68 -13.38 9.20 15.10
CA LEU A 68 -14.11 9.11 13.81
C LEU A 68 -15.37 9.97 13.78
N ASP A 69 -15.61 10.72 14.86
CA ASP A 69 -16.74 11.63 15.02
C ASP A 69 -16.33 12.88 15.83
N PRO A 70 -16.06 14.03 15.17
CA PRO A 70 -15.87 14.16 13.73
C PRO A 70 -14.57 13.48 13.27
N ALA A 71 -14.57 12.87 12.08
CA ALA A 71 -13.36 12.29 11.53
C ALA A 71 -12.35 13.39 11.11
N PRO A 72 -11.04 13.18 11.31
CA PRO A 72 -10.04 14.18 10.94
C PRO A 72 -9.97 14.36 9.42
N GLY A 73 -9.81 15.60 8.96
CA GLY A 73 -9.63 15.87 7.52
C GLY A 73 -8.28 15.39 6.97
N ARG A 74 -7.31 15.06 7.83
CA ARG A 74 -5.98 14.54 7.46
C ARG A 74 -5.48 13.51 8.47
N VAL A 75 -4.74 12.51 8.00
CA VAL A 75 -4.02 11.52 8.83
C VAL A 75 -2.57 11.48 8.37
N LEU A 76 -1.63 11.76 9.28
CA LEU A 76 -0.19 11.83 8.98
C LEU A 76 0.15 12.74 7.77
N GLY A 77 -0.59 13.84 7.61
CA GLY A 77 -0.42 14.78 6.50
C GLY A 77 -1.11 14.37 5.20
N ALA A 78 -1.59 13.13 5.05
CA ALA A 78 -2.42 12.72 3.92
C ALA A 78 -3.86 13.26 4.09
N GLY A 79 -4.50 13.68 3.00
CA GLY A 79 -5.92 14.07 3.01
C GLY A 79 -6.82 12.85 3.23
N ALA A 80 -7.87 13.00 4.04
CA ALA A 80 -8.85 11.96 4.37
C ALA A 80 -10.26 12.32 3.85
N THR A 81 -10.32 13.03 2.73
CA THR A 81 -11.55 13.53 2.07
C THR A 81 -11.44 13.30 0.57
N GLY A 82 -12.58 13.13 -0.13
CA GLY A 82 -12.57 12.87 -1.58
C GLY A 82 -12.01 11.50 -1.93
N GLU A 83 -11.46 11.27 -3.12
CA GLU A 83 -10.99 9.93 -3.60
C GLU A 83 -9.95 9.25 -2.70
N TYR A 84 -9.24 10.00 -1.86
CA TYR A 84 -8.50 9.50 -0.69
C TYR A 84 -9.46 9.25 0.49
N THR A 85 -10.53 8.48 0.24
CA THR A 85 -11.61 8.28 1.20
C THR A 85 -11.16 7.39 2.37
N TRP A 86 -11.97 7.37 3.42
CA TRP A 86 -11.86 6.41 4.50
C TRP A 86 -12.09 4.96 4.03
N GLY A 87 -12.83 4.77 2.93
CA GLY A 87 -13.04 3.48 2.27
C GLY A 87 -11.74 2.79 1.84
N THR A 88 -10.79 3.53 1.25
CA THR A 88 -9.49 2.96 0.86
C THR A 88 -8.70 2.51 2.08
N PHE A 89 -8.69 3.32 3.14
CA PHE A 89 -8.05 2.97 4.40
C PHE A 89 -8.71 1.75 5.05
N MET A 90 -10.05 1.71 5.10
CA MET A 90 -10.82 0.56 5.59
C MET A 90 -10.49 -0.72 4.84
N ARG A 91 -10.37 -0.67 3.51
CA ARG A 91 -9.94 -1.84 2.72
C ARG A 91 -8.53 -2.29 3.06
N ALA A 92 -7.59 -1.35 3.23
CA ALA A 92 -6.23 -1.67 3.64
C ALA A 92 -6.20 -2.33 5.04
N LEU A 93 -7.02 -1.84 5.97
CA LEU A 93 -7.21 -2.45 7.29
C LEU A 93 -7.73 -3.88 7.19
N GLY A 94 -8.78 -4.11 6.40
CA GLY A 94 -9.34 -5.45 6.19
C GLY A 94 -8.30 -6.42 5.61
N ALA A 95 -7.61 -5.99 4.54
CA ALA A 95 -6.58 -6.81 3.90
C ALA A 95 -5.42 -7.13 4.87
N TYR A 96 -4.97 -6.15 5.67
CA TYR A 96 -3.96 -6.38 6.69
C TYR A 96 -4.44 -7.35 7.77
N ALA A 97 -5.68 -7.22 8.25
CA ALA A 97 -6.25 -8.11 9.26
C ALA A 97 -6.30 -9.56 8.76
N GLU A 98 -6.70 -9.78 7.50
CA GLU A 98 -6.68 -11.11 6.87
C GLU A 98 -5.26 -11.68 6.74
N MET A 99 -4.32 -10.85 6.25
CA MET A 99 -2.94 -11.24 5.99
C MET A 99 -2.18 -11.57 7.29
N SER A 100 -2.25 -10.68 8.27
CA SER A 100 -1.50 -10.77 9.53
C SER A 100 -2.15 -11.72 10.54
N ARG A 101 -3.47 -11.96 10.41
CA ARG A 101 -4.31 -12.65 11.40
C ARG A 101 -4.27 -11.98 12.78
N GLU A 102 -3.85 -10.73 12.87
CA GLU A 102 -3.90 -9.94 14.10
C GLU A 102 -5.30 -9.33 14.26
N PRO A 103 -6.00 -9.54 15.39
CA PRO A 103 -7.31 -8.92 15.62
C PRO A 103 -7.21 -7.44 16.00
N SER A 104 -6.01 -6.98 16.37
CA SER A 104 -5.77 -5.63 16.87
C SER A 104 -4.42 -5.10 16.44
N LEU A 105 -4.35 -3.81 16.13
CA LEU A 105 -3.11 -3.10 15.82
C LEU A 105 -3.21 -1.65 16.33
N GLY A 106 -2.08 -1.06 16.74
CA GLY A 106 -2.06 0.34 17.16
C GLY A 106 -2.96 0.67 18.35
N GLY A 107 -3.30 -0.32 19.18
CA GLY A 107 -4.20 -0.15 20.33
C GLY A 107 -5.69 -0.09 19.98
N ARG A 108 -6.08 -0.59 18.80
CA ARG A 108 -7.49 -0.69 18.36
C ARG A 108 -7.80 -2.10 17.88
N ASN A 109 -9.04 -2.54 18.07
CA ASN A 109 -9.57 -3.73 17.39
C ASN A 109 -9.81 -3.40 15.91
N LEU A 110 -9.29 -4.23 15.00
CA LEU A 110 -9.36 -3.96 13.55
C LEU A 110 -10.77 -4.16 12.99
N GLY A 111 -11.51 -5.14 13.48
CA GLY A 111 -12.89 -5.41 13.08
C GLY A 111 -13.80 -4.25 13.47
N GLU A 112 -13.73 -3.82 14.73
CA GLU A 112 -14.50 -2.67 15.23
C GLU A 112 -14.14 -1.39 14.48
N LEU A 113 -12.85 -1.12 14.28
CA LEU A 113 -12.40 0.06 13.56
C LEU A 113 -12.92 0.09 12.12
N ALA A 114 -12.83 -1.04 11.40
CA ALA A 114 -13.39 -1.18 10.07
C ALA A 114 -14.91 -0.95 10.06
N ALA A 115 -15.63 -1.52 11.03
CA ALA A 115 -17.07 -1.37 11.19
C ALA A 115 -17.48 0.10 11.36
N GLN A 116 -16.75 0.85 12.19
CA GLN A 116 -16.97 2.28 12.43
C GLN A 116 -16.61 3.14 11.22
N ILE A 117 -15.56 2.80 10.49
CA ILE A 117 -15.20 3.52 9.27
C ILE A 117 -16.28 3.35 8.19
N GLY A 118 -16.88 2.17 8.03
CA GLY A 118 -17.99 2.02 7.09
C GLY A 118 -19.22 2.86 7.46
N LEU A 119 -19.49 3.05 8.77
CA LEU A 119 -20.53 3.97 9.21
C LEU A 119 -20.19 5.43 8.93
N LEU A 120 -18.91 5.81 9.07
CA LEU A 120 -18.43 7.13 8.67
C LEU A 120 -18.64 7.36 7.16
N GLU A 121 -18.24 6.39 6.34
CA GLU A 121 -18.45 6.43 4.89
C GLU A 121 -19.92 6.58 4.53
N TYR A 122 -20.82 5.86 5.22
CA TYR A 122 -22.26 6.02 5.03
C TYR A 122 -22.71 7.46 5.33
N ARG A 123 -22.28 8.04 6.47
CA ARG A 123 -22.62 9.42 6.86
C ARG A 123 -22.07 10.47 5.88
N LEU A 124 -20.93 10.20 5.26
CA LEU A 124 -20.30 11.07 4.27
C LEU A 124 -20.92 10.94 2.86
N GLY A 125 -21.93 10.08 2.67
CA GLY A 125 -22.58 9.88 1.37
C GLY A 125 -21.69 9.10 0.39
N SER A 126 -21.08 8.01 0.87
CA SER A 126 -20.16 7.10 0.18
C SER A 126 -20.19 7.13 -1.36
N THR A 127 -19.01 7.19 -1.98
CA THR A 127 -18.88 6.95 -3.42
C THR A 127 -19.03 5.46 -3.77
N ARG A 128 -19.23 5.15 -5.05
CA ARG A 128 -19.44 3.76 -5.52
C ARG A 128 -18.21 2.88 -5.25
N PHE A 129 -17.01 3.46 -5.35
CA PHE A 129 -15.77 2.77 -4.97
C PHE A 129 -15.66 2.54 -3.47
N SER A 130 -16.10 3.50 -2.65
CA SER A 130 -16.14 3.33 -1.20
C SER A 130 -17.05 2.16 -0.79
N GLN A 131 -18.21 2.02 -1.44
CA GLN A 131 -19.10 0.87 -1.23
C GLN A 131 -18.39 -0.45 -1.57
N LEU A 132 -17.69 -0.52 -2.71
CA LEU A 132 -16.90 -1.70 -3.08
C LEU A 132 -15.83 -2.03 -2.03
N TYR A 133 -15.12 -1.01 -1.53
CA TYR A 133 -14.09 -1.18 -0.51
C TYR A 133 -14.67 -1.66 0.82
N ALA A 134 -15.85 -1.16 1.21
CA ALA A 134 -16.59 -1.62 2.37
C ALA A 134 -16.98 -3.11 2.25
N ALA A 135 -17.54 -3.52 1.11
CA ALA A 135 -17.89 -4.91 0.87
C ALA A 135 -16.67 -5.84 0.86
N GLN A 136 -15.58 -5.41 0.23
CA GLN A 136 -14.30 -6.15 0.26
C GLN A 136 -13.77 -6.28 1.69
N THR A 137 -13.88 -5.22 2.49
CA THR A 137 -13.47 -5.24 3.89
C THR A 137 -14.26 -6.25 4.70
N LEU A 138 -15.59 -6.29 4.59
CA LEU A 138 -16.38 -7.32 5.26
C LEU A 138 -15.92 -8.72 4.85
N ARG A 139 -15.66 -8.95 3.56
CA ARG A 139 -15.18 -10.24 3.08
C ARG A 139 -13.81 -10.63 3.69
N HIS A 140 -12.91 -9.68 3.93
CA HIS A 140 -11.62 -9.93 4.58
C HIS A 140 -11.78 -10.45 6.03
N PHE A 141 -12.86 -10.07 6.72
CA PHE A 141 -13.21 -10.60 8.05
C PHE A 141 -14.01 -11.91 8.00
N GLY A 142 -14.12 -12.55 6.83
CA GLY A 142 -14.77 -13.83 6.63
C GLY A 142 -16.15 -13.72 5.98
N SER A 143 -16.56 -14.80 5.30
CA SER A 143 -17.82 -14.80 4.55
C SER A 143 -19.07 -15.12 5.37
N ASN A 144 -18.92 -15.61 6.59
CA ASN A 144 -20.04 -15.90 7.48
C ASN A 144 -20.26 -14.71 8.41
N LEU A 145 -21.33 -13.95 8.19
CA LEU A 145 -21.66 -12.78 9.00
C LEU A 145 -21.87 -13.12 10.48
N LYS A 146 -22.22 -14.38 10.83
CA LYS A 146 -22.38 -14.81 12.24
C LYS A 146 -21.07 -14.82 13.02
N THR A 147 -19.94 -14.92 12.34
CA THR A 147 -18.59 -14.95 12.95
C THR A 147 -17.70 -13.80 12.48
N ASN A 148 -18.21 -12.93 11.61
CA ASN A 148 -17.45 -11.83 11.04
C ASN A 148 -17.24 -10.74 12.10
N ALA A 149 -15.98 -10.50 12.47
CA ALA A 149 -15.64 -9.60 13.58
C ALA A 149 -16.09 -8.15 13.34
N ALA A 150 -16.02 -7.65 12.11
CA ALA A 150 -16.51 -6.32 11.76
C ALA A 150 -18.05 -6.24 11.83
N TRP A 151 -18.74 -7.30 11.42
CA TRP A 151 -20.21 -7.34 11.42
C TRP A 151 -20.81 -7.54 12.82
N GLN A 152 -20.22 -8.41 13.63
CA GLN A 152 -20.73 -8.77 14.94
C GLN A 152 -20.63 -7.61 15.93
N GLY A 153 -19.66 -6.71 15.76
CA GLY A 153 -19.53 -5.49 16.58
C GLY A 153 -20.59 -4.41 16.31
N LEU A 154 -21.42 -4.56 15.27
CA LEU A 154 -22.45 -3.59 14.92
C LEU A 154 -23.77 -3.86 15.64
N SER A 155 -24.42 -2.78 16.08
CA SER A 155 -25.84 -2.81 16.49
C SER A 155 -26.74 -3.04 15.27
N GLU A 156 -28.01 -3.38 15.49
CA GLU A 156 -28.93 -3.64 14.38
C GLU A 156 -29.15 -2.39 13.51
N GLN A 157 -29.27 -1.21 14.14
CA GLN A 157 -29.37 0.05 13.40
C GLN A 157 -28.13 0.33 12.54
N GLN A 158 -26.94 0.02 13.07
CA GLN A 158 -25.70 0.16 12.32
C GLN A 158 -25.61 -0.85 11.17
N ARG A 159 -26.09 -2.09 11.35
CA ARG A 159 -26.19 -3.07 10.27
C ARG A 159 -27.15 -2.64 9.18
N VAL A 160 -28.26 -1.99 9.53
CA VAL A 160 -29.16 -1.38 8.53
C VAL A 160 -28.43 -0.32 7.71
N ALA A 161 -27.68 0.59 8.35
CA ALA A 161 -26.88 1.60 7.64
C ALA A 161 -25.84 0.95 6.71
N TRP A 162 -25.18 -0.13 7.16
CA TRP A 162 -24.26 -0.90 6.33
C TRP A 162 -24.94 -1.56 5.13
N ARG A 163 -26.09 -2.21 5.32
CA ARG A 163 -26.87 -2.80 4.21
C ARG A 163 -27.30 -1.73 3.21
N GLU A 164 -27.78 -0.60 3.71
CA GLU A 164 -28.18 0.52 2.87
C GLU A 164 -27.00 1.09 2.08
N MET A 165 -25.83 1.25 2.70
CA MET A 165 -24.60 1.67 2.02
C MET A 165 -24.22 0.70 0.89
N LEU A 166 -24.36 -0.60 1.13
CA LEU A 166 -23.90 -1.66 0.23
C LEU A 166 -24.91 -2.06 -0.84
N ASP A 167 -26.11 -1.48 -0.85
CA ASP A 167 -27.18 -1.85 -1.79
C ASP A 167 -26.83 -1.45 -3.26
N PRO A 168 -26.50 -2.43 -4.13
CA PRO A 168 -26.16 -2.13 -5.52
C PRO A 168 -27.37 -1.66 -6.32
N ARG A 169 -28.61 -1.86 -5.84
CA ARG A 169 -29.83 -1.40 -6.52
C ARG A 169 -29.92 0.12 -6.62
N LYS A 170 -29.11 0.84 -5.85
CA LYS A 170 -28.96 2.30 -5.94
C LYS A 170 -28.36 2.76 -7.27
N PHE A 171 -27.71 1.87 -8.03
CA PHE A 171 -27.08 2.23 -9.30
C PHE A 171 -27.06 1.08 -10.33
N TYR A 172 -27.66 -0.08 -10.03
CA TYR A 172 -27.82 -1.21 -10.95
C TYR A 172 -29.24 -1.77 -10.85
N ASP A 173 -29.94 -1.87 -11.98
CA ASP A 173 -31.24 -2.54 -12.05
C ASP A 173 -31.05 -4.02 -12.37
N PRO A 174 -31.36 -4.95 -11.45
CA PRO A 174 -31.21 -6.38 -11.68
C PRO A 174 -32.19 -6.95 -12.71
N LYS A 175 -33.33 -6.28 -12.96
CA LYS A 175 -34.33 -6.73 -13.95
C LYS A 175 -33.86 -6.43 -15.36
N THR A 176 -33.44 -5.18 -15.60
CA THR A 176 -32.98 -4.74 -16.93
C THR A 176 -31.49 -4.98 -17.16
N ARG A 177 -30.75 -5.38 -16.11
CA ARG A 177 -29.30 -5.62 -16.09
C ARG A 177 -28.47 -4.40 -16.50
N ASN A 178 -29.01 -3.21 -16.29
CA ASN A 178 -28.36 -1.95 -16.64
C ASN A 178 -27.88 -1.22 -15.40
N VAL A 179 -26.69 -0.60 -15.51
CA VAL A 179 -26.29 0.44 -14.56
C VAL A 179 -27.17 1.67 -14.84
N ILE A 180 -27.67 2.32 -13.80
CA ILE A 180 -28.38 3.61 -13.94
C ILE A 180 -27.47 4.56 -14.74
N LYS A 181 -28.03 5.40 -15.63
CA LYS A 181 -27.25 6.34 -16.44
C LYS A 181 -26.39 7.24 -15.56
N LEU A 182 -25.13 6.86 -15.39
CA LEU A 182 -24.09 7.61 -14.69
C LEU A 182 -23.04 8.04 -15.72
N PRO A 183 -22.32 9.15 -15.48
CA PRO A 183 -21.29 9.63 -16.39
C PRO A 183 -20.15 8.61 -16.58
N GLU A 184 -19.86 7.78 -15.57
CA GLU A 184 -18.88 6.69 -15.65
C GLU A 184 -19.50 5.28 -15.66
N ASN A 185 -18.80 4.31 -16.27
CA ASN A 185 -19.22 2.91 -16.27
C ASN A 185 -18.87 2.20 -14.95
N TYR A 186 -19.87 2.02 -14.08
CA TYR A 186 -19.74 1.33 -12.80
C TYR A 186 -20.15 -0.15 -12.84
N LEU A 187 -20.28 -0.77 -14.01
CA LEU A 187 -20.72 -2.17 -14.14
C LEU A 187 -19.82 -3.14 -13.35
N GLY A 188 -18.50 -2.94 -13.40
CA GLY A 188 -17.55 -3.76 -12.66
C GLY A 188 -17.65 -3.60 -11.14
N VAL A 189 -18.08 -2.44 -10.66
CA VAL A 189 -18.36 -2.18 -9.24
C VAL A 189 -19.66 -2.87 -8.83
N ALA A 190 -20.73 -2.67 -9.60
CA ALA A 190 -22.02 -3.32 -9.37
C ALA A 190 -21.91 -4.85 -9.32
N ALA A 191 -21.24 -5.44 -10.31
CA ALA A 191 -21.05 -6.89 -10.41
C ALA A 191 -20.28 -7.45 -9.22
N ARG A 192 -19.21 -6.77 -8.76
CA ARG A 192 -18.45 -7.22 -7.59
C ARG A 192 -19.22 -7.05 -6.29
N LEU A 193 -19.96 -5.96 -6.15
CA LEU A 193 -20.83 -5.76 -4.98
C LEU A 193 -21.89 -6.85 -4.90
N ALA A 194 -22.62 -7.10 -5.99
CA ALA A 194 -23.63 -8.16 -6.05
C ALA A 194 -23.03 -9.56 -5.76
N ALA A 195 -21.82 -9.85 -6.27
CA ALA A 195 -21.16 -11.12 -6.00
C ALA A 195 -20.72 -11.28 -4.53
N ILE A 196 -20.23 -10.20 -3.91
CA ILE A 196 -19.87 -10.20 -2.48
C ILE A 196 -21.12 -10.32 -1.63
N ASP A 197 -22.16 -9.54 -1.95
CA ASP A 197 -23.46 -9.60 -1.29
C ASP A 197 -24.03 -11.02 -1.30
N PHE A 198 -24.12 -11.66 -2.46
CA PHE A 198 -24.56 -13.05 -2.57
C PHE A 198 -23.76 -14.02 -1.67
N LYS A 199 -22.44 -13.81 -1.55
CA LYS A 199 -21.57 -14.64 -0.71
C LYS A 199 -21.77 -14.38 0.79
N LEU A 200 -22.06 -13.13 1.17
CA LEU A 200 -22.20 -12.71 2.57
C LEU A 200 -23.63 -12.83 3.09
N GLY A 201 -24.63 -12.76 2.22
CA GLY A 201 -26.05 -12.64 2.57
C GLY A 201 -26.35 -11.29 3.24
N LEU A 202 -25.92 -10.18 2.64
CA LEU A 202 -26.15 -8.83 3.19
C LEU A 202 -27.55 -8.31 2.86
N LEU A 203 -28.07 -8.61 1.66
CA LEU A 203 -29.35 -8.12 1.12
C LEU A 203 -30.38 -9.23 0.90
#